data_AF-A0A536HYX8-F1
#
_entry.id   AF-A0A536HYX8-F1
#
_cell.length_a   1.000
_cell.length_b   1.000
_cell.length_c   1.000
_cell.angle_alpha   90.00
_cell.angle_beta   90.00
_cell.angle_gamma   90.00
#
_symmetry.space_group_name_H-M   'P 1'
#
loop_
_entity.id
_entity.type
_entity.pdbx_description
1 polymer ?
#
loop_
_entity_poly.entity_id
_entity_poly.type
_entity_poly.pdbx_seq_one_letter_code
_entity_poly.pdbx_strand_id
1 'polypeptide(L)'
;MTRTPAPIAVVLLVAIGAIEARASAQQLAESVGPPRLESAGLMLTAAGLLASTVVYLVLGHLAQDDRTAVRAGALTGALAGLIGGTVRAFIIEGPVADLVARYAAVPDWFVPGALAVFVALSCVASAVGGGALAWTGRRLSRAARSRPPA
;
A
#
# COMPACT_ATOMS: atom_id res chain seq x y z
N MET A 1 13.50 24.76 -8.15
CA MET A 1 13.46 23.32 -7.78
C MET A 1 12.26 23.09 -6.88
N THR A 2 11.11 22.69 -7.44
CA THR A 2 9.93 22.31 -6.65
C THR A 2 10.19 20.94 -6.04
N ARG A 3 10.40 20.89 -4.71
CA ARG A 3 10.59 19.63 -3.97
C ARG A 3 9.29 18.84 -4.03
N THR A 4 9.22 17.82 -4.88
CA THR A 4 8.13 16.82 -4.86
C THR A 4 8.07 16.20 -3.46
N PRO A 5 6.90 16.17 -2.79
CA PRO A 5 6.75 15.69 -1.41
C PRO A 5 6.81 14.15 -1.28
N ALA A 6 7.56 13.49 -2.17
CA ALA A 6 7.67 12.03 -2.23
C ALA A 6 8.10 11.37 -0.91
N PRO A 7 9.07 11.91 -0.14
CA PRO A 7 9.45 11.30 1.15
C PRO A 7 8.29 11.27 2.15
N ILE A 8 7.51 12.35 2.21
CA ILE A 8 6.34 12.46 3.11
C ILE A 8 5.26 11.47 2.68
N ALA A 9 5.03 11.37 1.36
CA ALA A 9 4.08 10.39 0.81
C ALA A 9 4.48 8.95 1.16
N VAL A 10 5.77 8.59 1.04
CA VAL A 10 6.26 7.27 1.46
C VAL A 10 5.98 7.03 2.94
N VAL A 11 6.34 7.97 3.82
CA VAL A 11 6.13 7.83 5.27
C VAL A 11 4.65 7.64 5.60
N LEU A 12 3.76 8.44 5.00
CA LEU A 12 2.32 8.33 5.22
C LEU A 12 1.76 6.97 4.78
N LEU A 13 2.14 6.50 3.59
CA LEU A 13 1.69 5.22 3.05
C LEU A 13 2.18 4.04 3.89
N VAL A 14 3.43 4.09 4.37
CA VAL A 14 3.99 3.09 5.28
C VAL A 14 3.23 3.09 6.61
N ALA A 15 2.95 4.27 7.18
CA ALA A 15 2.21 4.38 8.44
C ALA A 15 0.79 3.82 8.33
N ILE A 16 0.06 4.16 7.28
CA ILE A 16 -1.28 3.61 7.00
C ILE A 16 -1.22 2.08 6.94
N GLY A 17 -0.26 1.54 6.17
CA GLY A 17 -0.11 0.11 6.02
C GLY A 17 0.29 -0.64 7.30
N ALA A 18 1.11 -0.02 8.14
CA ALA A 18 1.50 -0.60 9.42
C ALA A 18 0.32 -0.69 10.40
N ILE A 19 -0.55 0.33 10.41
CA ILE A 19 -1.77 0.34 11.23
C ILE A 19 -2.71 -0.78 10.78
N GLU A 20 -2.93 -0.93 9.47
CA GLU A 20 -3.72 -2.02 8.90
C GLU A 20 -3.17 -3.40 9.29
N ALA A 21 -1.87 -3.63 9.10
CA ALA A 21 -1.27 -4.92 9.43
C ALA A 21 -1.34 -5.24 10.92
N ARG A 22 -1.22 -4.24 11.80
CA ARG A 22 -1.36 -4.46 13.24
C ARG A 22 -2.78 -4.89 13.60
N ALA A 23 -3.79 -4.23 13.03
CA ALA A 23 -5.19 -4.62 13.23
C ALA A 23 -5.46 -6.02 12.69
N SER A 24 -4.94 -6.35 11.49
CA SER A 24 -5.05 -7.71 10.93
C SER A 24 -4.35 -8.77 11.77
N ALA A 25 -3.17 -8.47 12.32
CA ALA A 25 -2.43 -9.37 13.20
C ALA A 25 -3.21 -9.67 14.49
N GLN A 26 -3.85 -8.66 15.07
CA GLN A 26 -4.71 -8.83 16.25
C GLN A 26 -5.93 -9.71 15.93
N GLN A 27 -6.61 -9.47 14.80
CA GLN A 27 -7.72 -10.31 14.35
C GLN A 27 -7.31 -11.77 14.13
N LEU A 28 -6.13 -12.00 13.54
CA LEU A 28 -5.60 -13.35 13.34
C LEU A 28 -5.30 -14.05 14.68
N ALA A 29 -4.71 -13.33 15.64
CA ALA A 29 -4.39 -13.87 16.96
C ALA A 29 -5.64 -14.20 17.80
N GLU A 30 -6.71 -13.42 17.65
CA GLU A 30 -7.98 -13.61 18.36
C GLU A 30 -8.93 -14.61 17.66
N SER A 31 -8.63 -15.01 16.43
CA SER A 31 -9.49 -15.92 15.66
C SER A 31 -9.54 -17.33 16.26
N VAL A 32 -10.76 -17.84 16.46
CA VAL A 32 -11.03 -19.21 16.90
C VAL A 32 -11.57 -20.02 15.71
N GLY A 33 -10.79 -20.99 15.25
CA GLY A 33 -11.10 -21.80 14.06
C GLY A 33 -10.33 -21.37 12.80
N PRO A 34 -10.73 -21.83 11.60
CA PRO A 34 -10.08 -21.43 10.35
C PRO A 34 -10.28 -19.92 10.09
N PRO A 35 -9.28 -19.21 9.55
CA PRO A 35 -9.33 -17.77 9.36
C PRO A 35 -10.50 -17.38 8.44
N ARG A 36 -11.31 -16.43 8.88
CA ARG A 36 -12.41 -15.85 8.10
C ARG A 36 -12.11 -14.38 7.78
N LEU A 37 -12.53 -13.95 6.59
CA LEU A 37 -12.48 -12.54 6.20
C LEU A 37 -13.53 -11.78 7.02
N GLU A 38 -13.11 -11.15 8.11
CA GLU A 38 -14.00 -10.33 8.93
C GLU A 38 -14.26 -8.96 8.27
N SER A 39 -15.49 -8.46 8.40
CA SER A 39 -15.94 -7.19 7.83
C SER A 39 -15.13 -5.99 8.34
N ALA A 40 -14.62 -6.07 9.58
CA ALA A 40 -13.77 -5.05 10.17
C ALA A 40 -12.43 -4.87 9.42
N GLY A 41 -11.78 -5.98 9.01
CA GLY A 41 -10.56 -5.94 8.21
C GLY A 41 -10.78 -5.33 6.82
N LEU A 42 -11.95 -5.59 6.21
CA LEU A 42 -12.34 -5.03 4.92
C LEU A 42 -12.53 -3.51 4.99
N MET A 43 -13.18 -3.00 6.04
CA MET A 43 -13.38 -1.55 6.22
C MET A 43 -12.06 -0.81 6.45
N LEU A 44 -11.14 -1.38 7.23
CA LEU A 44 -9.82 -0.77 7.44
C LEU A 44 -9.03 -0.68 6.13
N THR A 45 -9.04 -1.77 5.35
CA THR A 45 -8.37 -1.84 4.04
C THR A 45 -8.99 -0.85 3.05
N ALA A 46 -10.31 -0.70 3.04
CA ALA A 46 -10.99 0.29 2.20
C ALA A 46 -10.60 1.72 2.59
N ALA A 47 -10.53 2.02 3.89
CA ALA A 47 -10.13 3.34 4.39
C ALA A 47 -8.67 3.66 4.02
N GLY A 48 -7.73 2.73 4.21
CA GLY A 48 -6.34 2.95 3.83
C GLY A 48 -6.13 2.99 2.32
N LEU A 49 -6.93 2.26 1.53
CA LEU A 49 -6.94 2.38 0.07
C LEU A 49 -7.41 3.78 -0.37
N LEU A 50 -8.48 4.31 0.22
CA LEU A 50 -8.95 5.67 -0.06
C LEU A 50 -7.89 6.71 0.32
N ALA A 51 -7.31 6.60 1.51
CA ALA A 51 -6.25 7.51 1.96
C ALA A 51 -5.02 7.45 1.03
N SER A 52 -4.58 6.25 0.64
CA SER A 52 -3.48 6.04 -0.30
C SER A 52 -3.79 6.64 -1.67
N THR A 53 -5.03 6.50 -2.13
CA THR A 53 -5.51 7.07 -3.39
C THR A 53 -5.37 8.59 -3.39
N VAL A 54 -5.80 9.25 -2.32
CA VAL A 54 -5.67 10.70 -2.15
C VAL A 54 -4.21 11.13 -2.20
N VAL A 55 -3.30 10.42 -1.52
CA VAL A 55 -1.86 10.73 -1.52
C VAL A 55 -1.29 10.73 -2.95
N TYR A 56 -1.57 9.70 -3.75
CA TYR A 56 -1.08 9.64 -5.14
C TYR A 56 -1.72 10.68 -6.05
N LEU A 57 -3.02 10.95 -5.90
CA LEU A 57 -3.69 12.00 -6.66
C LEU A 57 -3.08 13.38 -6.39
N VAL A 58 -2.79 13.69 -5.11
CA VAL A 58 -2.11 14.93 -4.71
C VAL A 58 -0.68 14.99 -5.26
N LEU A 59 0.06 13.88 -5.21
CA LEU A 59 1.40 13.80 -5.79
C LEU A 59 1.38 14.11 -7.29
N GLY A 60 0.37 13.59 -8.00
CA GLY A 60 0.10 13.88 -9.40
C GLY A 60 -0.30 15.33 -9.68
N HIS A 61 -1.13 15.91 -8.82
CA HIS A 61 -1.55 17.32 -8.90
C HIS A 61 -0.36 18.28 -8.86
N LEU A 62 0.63 17.98 -8.01
CA LEU A 62 1.83 18.78 -7.79
C LEU A 62 2.91 18.57 -8.87
N ALA A 63 2.76 17.57 -9.73
CA ALA A 63 3.73 17.29 -10.79
C ALA A 63 3.68 18.33 -11.92
N GLN A 64 4.84 18.60 -12.52
CA GLN A 64 4.97 19.56 -13.62
C GLN A 64 4.29 19.03 -14.90
N ASP A 65 4.62 17.79 -15.27
CA ASP A 65 4.15 17.09 -16.47
C ASP A 65 3.75 15.64 -16.17
N ASP A 66 3.19 14.95 -17.17
CA ASP A 66 2.69 13.58 -17.04
C ASP A 66 3.78 12.54 -16.78
N ARG A 67 4.94 12.71 -17.41
CA ARG A 67 6.06 11.77 -17.24
C ARG A 67 6.62 11.86 -15.83
N THR A 68 6.74 13.08 -15.31
CA THR A 68 7.13 13.37 -13.94
C THR A 68 6.09 12.83 -12.95
N ALA A 69 4.79 12.97 -13.24
CA ALA A 69 3.72 12.41 -12.40
C ALA A 69 3.80 10.88 -12.31
N VAL A 70 3.87 10.19 -13.46
CA VAL A 70 3.98 8.73 -13.53
C VAL A 70 5.23 8.25 -12.82
N ARG A 71 6.40 8.88 -13.09
CA ARG A 71 7.67 8.48 -12.48
C ARG A 71 7.66 8.70 -10.96
N ALA A 72 7.17 9.84 -10.48
CA ALA A 72 7.07 10.13 -9.06
C ALA A 72 6.12 9.16 -8.36
N GLY A 73 4.96 8.89 -8.96
CA GLY A 73 3.98 7.92 -8.45
C GLY A 73 4.56 6.50 -8.39
N ALA A 74 5.21 6.05 -9.46
CA ALA A 74 5.79 4.71 -9.53
C ALA A 74 6.96 4.52 -8.55
N LEU A 75 7.88 5.49 -8.44
CA LEU A 75 8.98 5.42 -7.47
C LEU A 75 8.48 5.47 -6.03
N THR A 76 7.54 6.36 -5.74
CA THR A 76 6.91 6.46 -4.41
C THR A 76 6.21 5.15 -4.07
N GLY A 77 5.48 4.57 -5.03
CA GLY A 77 4.80 3.30 -4.87
C GLY A 77 5.75 2.12 -4.70
N ALA A 78 6.84 2.04 -5.46
CA ALA A 78 7.85 1.01 -5.27
C ALA A 78 8.48 1.09 -3.87
N LEU A 79 8.87 2.30 -3.43
CA LEU A 79 9.45 2.51 -2.10
C LEU A 79 8.45 2.20 -0.98
N ALA A 80 7.22 2.70 -1.08
CA ALA A 80 6.17 2.43 -0.10
C ALA A 80 5.75 0.96 -0.08
N GLY A 81 5.68 0.30 -1.23
CA GLY A 81 5.35 -1.11 -1.35
C GLY A 81 6.47 -2.02 -0.82
N LEU A 82 7.73 -1.63 -1.02
CA LEU A 82 8.87 -2.33 -0.44
C LEU A 82 8.93 -2.14 1.08
N ILE A 83 9.01 -0.90 1.57
CA ILE A 83 9.17 -0.59 3.00
C ILE A 83 7.89 -0.97 3.77
N GLY A 84 6.72 -0.60 3.24
CA GLY A 84 5.45 -0.94 3.83
C GLY A 84 5.19 -2.44 3.78
N GLY A 85 5.51 -3.10 2.66
CA GLY A 85 5.39 -4.55 2.53
C GLY A 85 6.25 -5.28 3.55
N THR A 86 7.51 -4.89 3.73
CA THR A 86 8.41 -5.52 4.72
C THR A 86 7.95 -5.29 6.15
N VAL A 87 7.52 -4.06 6.49
CA VAL A 87 6.96 -3.75 7.81
C VAL A 87 5.72 -4.60 8.08
N ARG A 88 4.78 -4.70 7.12
CA ARG A 88 3.59 -5.55 7.27
C ARG A 88 3.96 -7.01 7.41
N ALA A 89 4.89 -7.52 6.60
CA ALA A 89 5.37 -8.89 6.66
C ALA A 89 5.94 -9.22 8.05
N PHE A 90 6.77 -8.34 8.60
CA PHE A 90 7.33 -8.50 9.94
C PHE A 90 6.26 -8.50 11.05
N ILE A 91 5.24 -7.65 10.92
CA ILE A 91 4.13 -7.59 11.88
C ILE A 91 3.30 -8.88 11.88
N ILE A 92 3.05 -9.46 10.70
CA ILE A 92 2.16 -10.62 10.55
C ILE A 92 2.88 -11.98 10.58
N GLU A 93 4.22 -12.00 10.53
CA GLU A 93 5.02 -13.22 10.43
C GLU A 93 4.69 -14.23 11.53
N GLY A 94 4.74 -13.80 12.79
CA GLY A 94 4.44 -14.66 13.94
C GLY A 94 3.04 -15.26 13.89
N PRO A 95 1.97 -14.43 13.78
CA PRO A 95 0.60 -14.92 13.65
C PRO A 95 0.39 -15.89 12.47
N VAL A 96 0.99 -15.59 11.31
CA VAL A 96 0.86 -16.45 10.12
C VAL A 96 1.60 -17.77 10.32
N ALA A 97 2.81 -17.75 10.88
CA ALA A 97 3.59 -18.96 11.14
C ALA A 97 2.86 -19.90 12.11
N ASP A 98 2.27 -19.35 13.17
CA ASP A 98 1.50 -20.10 14.15
C ASP A 98 0.22 -20.72 13.53
N LEU A 99 -0.54 -19.94 12.74
CA LEU A 99 -1.70 -20.47 12.00
C LEU A 99 -1.32 -21.60 11.05
N VAL A 100 -0.25 -21.43 10.28
CA VAL A 100 0.23 -22.45 9.35
C VAL A 100 0.65 -23.71 10.10
N ALA A 101 1.40 -23.58 11.19
CA ALA A 101 1.82 -24.72 12.01
C ALA A 101 0.63 -25.50 12.61
N ARG A 102 -0.46 -24.81 12.96
CA ARG A 102 -1.67 -25.44 13.51
C ARG A 102 -2.50 -26.20 12.47
N TYR A 103 -2.48 -25.78 11.20
CA TYR A 103 -3.42 -26.27 10.19
C TYR A 103 -2.77 -26.90 8.94
N ALA A 104 -1.44 -26.84 8.79
CA ALA A 104 -0.74 -27.37 7.64
C ALA A 104 0.65 -27.92 8.02
N ALA A 105 1.04 -29.05 7.43
CA ALA A 105 2.40 -29.54 7.49
C ALA A 105 3.17 -29.00 6.27
N VAL A 106 3.91 -27.91 6.46
CA VAL A 106 4.74 -27.29 5.42
C VAL A 106 6.18 -27.11 5.91
N PRO A 107 7.16 -27.05 5.00
CA PRO A 107 8.54 -26.77 5.38
C PRO A 107 8.73 -25.40 6.03
N ASP A 108 9.74 -25.26 6.89
CA ASP A 108 10.03 -24.03 7.65
C ASP A 108 10.29 -22.80 6.76
N TRP A 109 10.74 -23.01 5.52
CA TRP A 109 10.97 -21.92 4.55
C TRP A 109 9.68 -21.39 3.91
N PHE A 110 8.55 -22.07 4.06
CA PHE A 110 7.31 -21.75 3.35
C PHE A 110 6.77 -20.37 3.72
N VAL A 111 6.64 -20.08 5.02
CA VAL A 111 6.13 -18.79 5.53
C VAL A 111 7.03 -17.62 5.12
N PRO A 112 8.36 -17.64 5.38
CA PRO A 112 9.22 -16.55 4.94
C PRO A 112 9.24 -16.41 3.40
N GLY A 113 9.14 -17.52 2.65
CA GLY A 113 9.01 -17.49 1.19
C GLY A 113 7.72 -16.80 0.72
N ALA A 114 6.58 -17.14 1.32
CA ALA A 114 5.30 -16.53 1.03
C ALA A 114 5.29 -15.02 1.36
N LEU A 115 5.90 -14.63 2.48
CA LEU A 115 6.06 -13.24 2.86
C LEU A 115 6.97 -12.48 1.89
N ALA A 116 8.05 -13.09 1.40
CA ALA A 116 8.91 -12.49 0.39
C ALA A 116 8.15 -12.25 -0.93
N VAL A 117 7.33 -13.21 -1.37
CA VAL A 117 6.45 -13.05 -2.54
C VAL A 117 5.44 -11.93 -2.30
N PHE A 118 4.83 -11.88 -1.11
CA PHE A 118 3.91 -10.80 -0.72
C PHE A 118 4.57 -9.42 -0.82
N VAL A 119 5.80 -9.26 -0.34
CA VAL A 119 6.56 -7.99 -0.43
C VAL A 119 6.83 -7.64 -1.89
N ALA A 120 7.27 -8.60 -2.70
CA ALA A 120 7.55 -8.38 -4.12
C ALA A 120 6.30 -7.93 -4.88
N LEU A 121 5.17 -8.61 -4.68
CA LEU A 121 3.89 -8.25 -5.28
C LEU A 121 3.41 -6.89 -4.80
N SER A 122 3.55 -6.59 -3.50
CA SER A 122 3.21 -5.29 -2.92
C SER A 122 3.99 -4.15 -3.57
N CYS A 123 5.29 -4.35 -3.82
CA CYS A 123 6.14 -3.39 -4.51
C CYS A 123 5.66 -3.12 -5.94
N VAL A 124 5.42 -4.18 -6.72
CA VAL A 124 4.95 -4.06 -8.12
C VAL A 124 3.57 -3.41 -8.19
N ALA A 125 2.61 -3.91 -7.41
CA ALA A 125 1.25 -3.38 -7.39
C ALA A 125 1.23 -1.90 -6.97
N SER A 126 2.00 -1.54 -5.95
CA SER A 126 2.09 -0.16 -5.48
C SER A 126 2.76 0.76 -6.51
N ALA A 127 3.79 0.30 -7.22
CA ALA A 127 4.43 1.08 -8.28
C ALA A 127 3.47 1.33 -9.45
N VAL A 128 2.75 0.29 -9.90
CA VAL A 128 1.76 0.42 -10.98
C VAL A 128 0.60 1.32 -10.56
N GLY A 129 0.00 1.05 -9.40
CA GLY A 129 -1.11 1.84 -8.86
C GLY A 129 -0.72 3.29 -8.60
N GLY A 130 0.45 3.52 -8.00
CA GLY A 130 0.98 4.85 -7.74
C GLY A 130 1.24 5.66 -9.01
N GLY A 131 1.81 5.03 -10.04
CA GLY A 131 2.00 5.67 -11.34
C GLY A 131 0.68 6.05 -12.02
N ALA A 132 -0.29 5.14 -12.03
CA ALA A 132 -1.61 5.36 -12.62
C ALA A 132 -2.42 6.45 -11.91
N LEU A 133 -2.40 6.45 -10.58
CA LEU A 133 -3.12 7.44 -9.76
C LEU A 133 -2.46 8.81 -9.84
N ALA A 134 -1.13 8.89 -9.81
CA ALA A 134 -0.44 10.17 -9.98
C ALA A 134 -0.69 10.76 -11.39
N TRP A 135 -0.71 9.93 -12.42
CA TRP A 135 -1.11 10.38 -13.77
C TRP A 135 -2.54 10.92 -13.79
N THR A 136 -3.48 10.20 -13.17
CA THR A 136 -4.88 10.63 -13.05
C THR A 136 -4.99 11.97 -12.32
N GLY A 137 -4.27 12.14 -11.21
CA GLY A 137 -4.21 13.40 -10.46
C GLY A 137 -3.73 14.57 -11.33
N ARG A 138 -2.70 14.35 -12.16
CA ARG A 138 -2.21 15.37 -13.11
C ARG A 138 -3.23 15.71 -14.19
N ARG A 139 -3.94 14.71 -14.72
CA ARG A 139 -5.00 14.89 -15.74
C ARG A 139 -6.16 15.71 -15.20
N LEU A 140 -6.67 15.38 -14.02
CA LEU A 140 -7.74 16.14 -13.33
C LEU A 140 -7.33 17.61 -13.13
N SER A 141 -6.07 17.83 -12.73
CA SER A 141 -5.52 19.16 -12.47
C SER A 141 -5.31 20.02 -13.71
N ARG A 142 -5.15 19.39 -14.89
CA ARG A 142 -5.17 20.09 -16.17
C ARG A 142 -6.59 20.41 -16.58
N ALA A 143 -7.50 19.44 -16.52
CA ALA A 143 -8.92 19.64 -16.85
C ALA A 143 -9.56 20.78 -16.02
N ALA A 144 -9.24 20.86 -14.73
CA ALA A 144 -9.72 21.94 -13.85
C ALA A 144 -9.18 23.32 -14.25
N ARG A 145 -7.93 23.41 -14.72
CA ARG A 145 -7.32 24.67 -15.20
C ARG A 145 -7.81 25.11 -16.57
N SER A 146 -8.29 24.16 -17.39
CA SER A 146 -8.82 24.43 -18.72
C SER A 146 -10.27 24.92 -18.71
N ARG A 147 -10.96 24.88 -17.55
CA ARG A 147 -12.30 25.45 -17.44
C ARG A 147 -12.23 26.98 -17.34
N PRO A 148 -12.92 27.73 -18.22
CA PRO A 148 -13.01 29.19 -18.10
C PRO A 148 -13.72 29.57 -16.79
N PRO A 149 -13.38 30.73 -16.17
CA PRO A 149 -14.12 31.23 -15.04
C PRO A 149 -15.56 31.53 -15.49
N ALA A 150 -16.53 30.99 -14.75
CA ALA A 150 -17.95 31.26 -14.92
C ALA A 150 -18.31 32.67 -14.45
#